data_AF-A0A0E9TSB4-F1
#
_entry.id   AF-A0A0E9TSB4-F1
#
_cell.length_a   1.000
_cell.length_b   1.000
_cell.length_c   1.000
_cell.angle_alpha   90.00
_cell.angle_beta   90.00
_cell.angle_gamma   90.00
#
_symmetry.space_group_name_H-M   'P 1'
#
loop_
_entity.id
_entity.type
_entity.pdbx_description
1 polymer ?
#
loop_
_entity_poly.entity_id
_entity_poly.type
_entity_poly.pdbx_seq_one_letter_code
_entity_poly.pdbx_strand_id
1 'polypeptide(L)'
;MSEEILEFDLKTYNTLAAGHQRLLPVIRNCRKAKLNSCDLTEKSCDIVASALQSSNSTLTDLDFSYNNLGDSGVELLCARTEESNL
;
A
#
# COMPACT_ATOMS: atom_id res chain seq x y z
N MET A 1 21.96 5.41 15.82
CA MET A 1 20.61 5.87 15.44
C MET A 1 19.81 4.61 15.15
N SER A 2 18.91 4.22 16.07
CA SER A 2 18.01 3.09 15.83
C SER A 2 17.11 3.47 14.66
N GLU A 3 17.26 2.79 13.52
CA GLU A 3 16.25 2.82 12.46
C GLU A 3 14.97 2.25 13.07
N GLU A 4 14.12 3.12 13.59
CA GLU A 4 12.75 2.77 13.92
C GLU A 4 12.13 2.35 12.58
N ILE A 5 11.95 1.04 12.40
CA ILE A 5 11.34 0.50 11.19
C ILE A 5 9.93 1.07 11.15
N LEU A 6 9.69 2.04 10.25
CA LEU A 6 8.38 2.61 10.00
C LEU A 6 7.55 1.53 9.28
N GLU A 7 6.99 0.61 10.06
CA GLU A 7 6.05 -0.41 9.61
C GLU A 7 4.62 0.09 9.80
N PHE A 8 3.85 0.07 8.73
CA PHE A 8 2.42 0.34 8.73
C PHE A 8 1.65 -0.96 8.61
N ASP A 9 0.90 -1.34 9.65
CA ASP A 9 -0.04 -2.47 9.59
C ASP A 9 -1.47 -1.94 9.70
N LEU A 10 -2.22 -2.04 8.61
CA LEU A 10 -3.58 -1.54 8.52
C LEU A 10 -4.52 -2.22 9.51
N LYS A 11 -4.26 -3.50 9.86
CA LYS A 11 -5.08 -4.28 10.82
C LYS A 11 -4.93 -3.77 12.25
N THR A 12 -3.86 -3.04 12.55
CA THR A 12 -3.67 -2.41 13.88
C THR A 12 -4.69 -1.29 14.11
N TYR A 13 -5.30 -0.77 13.05
CA TYR A 13 -6.29 0.29 13.12
C TYR A 13 -7.69 -0.31 13.01
N ASN A 14 -8.43 -0.37 14.13
CA ASN A 14 -9.82 -0.81 14.15
C ASN A 14 -10.74 0.25 13.51
N THR A 15 -10.78 0.28 12.18
CA THR A 15 -11.52 1.28 11.41
C THR A 15 -12.41 0.63 10.36
N LEU A 16 -13.45 1.35 9.93
CA LEU A 16 -14.39 0.90 8.90
C LEU A 16 -13.69 0.86 7.53
N ALA A 17 -14.26 0.15 6.55
CA ALA A 17 -13.70 0.04 5.19
C ALA A 17 -13.32 1.40 4.55
N ALA A 18 -14.10 2.46 4.81
CA ALA A 18 -13.79 3.81 4.35
C ALA A 18 -12.58 4.45 5.07
N GLY A 19 -12.37 4.07 6.34
CA GLY A 19 -11.21 4.48 7.12
C GLY A 19 -9.93 3.80 6.65
N HIS A 20 -10.01 2.54 6.19
CA HIS A 20 -8.86 1.88 5.57
C HIS A 20 -8.34 2.66 4.37
N GLN A 21 -9.23 3.10 3.47
CA GLN A 21 -8.85 3.89 2.29
C GLN A 21 -8.17 5.21 2.64
N ARG A 22 -8.57 5.87 3.74
CA ARG A 22 -7.94 7.12 4.20
C ARG A 22 -6.53 6.94 4.74
N LEU A 23 -6.20 5.74 5.21
CA LEU A 23 -4.88 5.42 5.75
C LEU A 23 -3.92 4.89 4.69
N LEU A 24 -4.42 4.39 3.55
CA LEU A 24 -3.57 3.89 2.45
C LEU A 24 -2.48 4.89 2.00
N PRO A 25 -2.71 6.21 1.90
CA PRO A 25 -1.66 7.15 1.51
C PRO A 25 -0.50 7.27 2.50
N VAL A 26 -0.66 6.78 3.75
CA VAL A 26 0.39 6.81 4.78
C VAL A 26 1.57 5.91 4.40
N ILE A 27 1.34 4.86 3.61
CA ILE A 27 2.37 3.88 3.22
C ILE A 27 3.59 4.52 2.54
N ARG A 28 3.43 5.67 1.88
CA ARG A 28 4.56 6.37 1.22
C ARG A 28 5.64 6.81 2.21
N ASN A 29 5.27 7.03 3.47
CA ASN A 29 6.18 7.44 4.54
C ASN A 29 6.75 6.25 5.33
N CYS A 30 6.40 5.02 4.94
CA CYS A 30 6.77 3.81 5.64
C CYS A 30 7.78 3.02 4.81
N ARG A 31 8.64 2.23 5.47
CA ARG A 31 9.49 1.26 4.76
C ARG A 31 8.76 -0.04 4.49
N LYS A 32 7.86 -0.43 5.39
CA LYS A 32 7.07 -1.65 5.25
C LYS A 32 5.59 -1.35 5.43
N ALA A 33 4.75 -1.93 4.58
CA ALA A 33 3.30 -1.82 4.70
C ALA A 33 2.64 -3.19 4.59
N LYS A 34 1.84 -3.55 5.59
CA LYS A 34 1.04 -4.76 5.67
C LYS A 34 -0.42 -4.40 5.46
N LEU A 35 -0.91 -4.72 4.27
CA LEU A 35 -2.28 -4.49 3.84
C LEU A 35 -3.04 -5.81 3.63
N ASN A 36 -2.48 -6.93 4.09
CA ASN A 36 -3.01 -8.25 3.85
C ASN A 36 -4.33 -8.50 4.61
N SER A 37 -5.29 -9.20 3.99
CA SER A 37 -6.60 -9.50 4.59
C SER A 37 -7.35 -8.27 5.11
N CYS A 38 -7.29 -7.14 4.39
CA CYS A 38 -7.93 -5.88 4.79
C CYS A 38 -9.17 -5.53 3.95
N ASP A 39 -9.75 -6.52 3.26
CA ASP A 39 -10.88 -6.38 2.34
C ASP A 39 -10.65 -5.28 1.28
N LEU A 40 -9.41 -5.17 0.81
CA LEU A 40 -9.05 -4.22 -0.23
C LEU A 40 -9.59 -4.68 -1.58
N THR A 41 -10.01 -3.70 -2.37
CA THR A 41 -10.57 -3.87 -3.72
C THR A 41 -9.69 -3.15 -4.73
N GLU A 42 -9.98 -3.30 -6.01
CA GLU A 42 -9.32 -2.57 -7.09
C GLU A 42 -9.20 -1.05 -6.84
N LYS A 43 -10.22 -0.42 -6.23
CA LYS A 43 -10.17 1.01 -5.86
C LYS A 43 -9.05 1.33 -4.88
N SER A 44 -8.74 0.41 -3.98
CA SER A 44 -7.62 0.54 -3.05
C SER A 44 -6.28 0.45 -3.77
N CYS A 45 -6.18 -0.34 -4.85
CA CYS A 45 -4.97 -0.42 -5.67
C CYS A 45 -4.62 0.93 -6.29
N ASP A 46 -5.61 1.68 -6.80
CA ASP A 46 -5.37 2.99 -7.41
C ASP A 46 -4.82 4.01 -6.39
N ILE A 47 -5.38 4.02 -5.17
CA ILE A 47 -4.91 4.87 -4.07
C ILE A 47 -3.47 4.51 -3.69
N VAL A 48 -3.17 3.22 -3.56
CA VAL A 48 -1.84 2.74 -3.19
C VAL A 48 -0.83 3.02 -4.29
N ALA A 49 -1.16 2.71 -5.54
CA ALA A 49 -0.32 3.01 -6.69
C ALA A 49 0.00 4.52 -6.77
N SER A 50 -0.98 5.37 -6.49
CA SER A 50 -0.77 6.83 -6.43
C SER A 50 0.10 7.27 -5.28
N ALA A 51 0.05 6.59 -4.13
CA ALA A 51 0.96 6.84 -3.02
C ALA A 51 2.41 6.41 -3.35
N LEU A 52 2.58 5.29 -4.06
CA LEU A 52 3.89 4.77 -4.49
C LEU A 52 4.56 5.64 -5.56
N GLN A 53 3.77 6.29 -6.43
CA GLN A 53 4.27 7.19 -7.46
C GLN A 53 4.88 8.48 -6.90
N SER A 54 4.73 8.74 -5.60
CA SER A 54 5.38 9.87 -4.97
C SER A 54 6.89 9.63 -4.98
N SER A 55 7.66 10.55 -5.56
CA SER A 55 9.13 10.47 -5.70
C SER A 55 9.90 10.32 -4.37
N ASN A 56 9.22 10.48 -3.24
CA ASN A 56 9.78 10.37 -1.89
C ASN A 56 9.31 9.10 -1.16
N SER A 57 8.72 8.14 -1.88
CA SER A 57 8.32 6.88 -1.26
C SER A 57 9.55 6.16 -0.72
N THR A 58 9.52 5.81 0.57
CA THR A 58 10.59 5.03 1.22
C THR A 58 10.24 3.54 1.34
N LEU A 59 9.12 3.14 0.72
CA LEU A 59 8.57 1.80 0.83
C LEU A 59 9.43 0.78 0.09
N THR A 60 9.89 -0.23 0.81
CA THR A 60 10.69 -1.36 0.29
C THR A 60 9.91 -2.66 0.27
N ASP A 61 8.93 -2.81 1.17
CA ASP A 61 8.14 -4.04 1.31
C ASP A 61 6.65 -3.70 1.39
N LEU A 62 5.84 -4.35 0.56
CA LEU A 62 4.38 -4.15 0.51
C LEU A 62 3.68 -5.50 0.41
N ASP A 63 2.89 -5.85 1.42
CA ASP A 63 2.10 -7.08 1.46
C ASP A 63 0.62 -6.81 1.21
N PHE A 64 0.12 -7.33 0.10
CA PHE A 64 -1.28 -7.25 -0.34
C PHE A 64 -2.02 -8.59 -0.32
N SER A 65 -1.41 -9.62 0.25
CA SER A 65 -1.92 -10.99 0.21
C SER A 65 -3.33 -11.09 0.80
N TYR A 66 -4.10 -12.08 0.35
CA TYR A 66 -5.46 -12.33 0.86
C TYR A 66 -6.44 -11.15 0.71
N ASN A 67 -6.25 -10.31 -0.32
CA ASN A 67 -7.24 -9.32 -0.75
C ASN A 67 -7.81 -9.70 -2.12
N ASN A 68 -9.04 -9.26 -2.40
CA ASN A 68 -9.67 -9.48 -3.69
C ASN A 68 -9.43 -8.29 -4.63
N LEU A 69 -8.18 -8.16 -5.10
CA LEU A 69 -7.75 -7.04 -5.93
C LEU A 69 -8.22 -7.16 -7.39
N GLY A 70 -8.45 -8.39 -7.86
CA GLY A 70 -8.67 -8.70 -9.28
C GLY A 70 -7.41 -8.52 -10.12
N ASP A 71 -7.44 -9.03 -11.36
CA ASP A 71 -6.30 -8.98 -12.27
C ASP A 71 -5.92 -7.53 -12.63
N SER A 72 -6.92 -6.68 -12.86
CA SER A 72 -6.72 -5.25 -13.16
C SER A 72 -6.10 -4.48 -11.99
N GLY A 73 -6.48 -4.82 -10.76
CA GLY A 73 -5.88 -4.23 -9.56
C GLY A 73 -4.41 -4.59 -9.39
N VAL A 74 -4.00 -5.80 -9.79
CA VAL A 74 -2.60 -6.23 -9.78
C VAL A 74 -1.81 -5.59 -10.91
N GLU A 75 -2.38 -5.52 -12.12
CA GLU A 75 -1.77 -4.86 -13.29
C GLU A 75 -1.45 -3.38 -12.99
N LEU A 76 -2.40 -2.67 -12.36
CA LEU A 76 -2.20 -1.29 -11.91
C LEU A 76 -1.03 -1.13 -10.94
N LEU A 77 -0.82 -2.08 -10.03
CA LEU A 77 0.29 -2.05 -9.08
C LEU A 77 1.62 -2.39 -9.76
N CYS A 78 1.65 -3.43 -10.61
CA CYS A 78 2.86 -3.86 -11.33
C CYS A 78 3.37 -2.78 -12.29
N ALA A 79 2.50 -2.22 -13.13
CA ALA A 79 2.88 -1.17 -14.08
C ALA A 79 3.53 0.03 -13.35
N ARG A 80 3.02 0.37 -12.14
CA ARG A 80 3.55 1.46 -11.31
C ARG A 80 4.92 1.15 -10.71
N THR A 81 5.17 -0.10 -10.31
CA THR A 81 6.47 -0.50 -9.74
C THR A 81 7.57 -0.58 -10.78
N GLU A 82 7.23 -0.80 -12.05
CA GLU A 82 8.18 -0.80 -13.16
C GLU A 82 8.60 0.62 -13.56
N GLU A 83 7.69 1.60 -13.52
CA GLU A 83 8.01 3.01 -13.82
C GLU A 83 9.01 3.65 -12.84
N SER A 84 9.01 3.26 -11.56
CA SER A 84 9.95 3.80 -10.57
C SER A 84 11.37 3.23 -10.66
N ASN A 85 11.61 2.24 -11.53
CA ASN A 85 12.93 1.63 -11.76
C ASN A 85 13.64 2.15 -13.03
N LEU A 86 13.09 3.17 -13.70
CA LEU A 86 13.65 3.88 -14.86
C LEU A 86 14.09 5.30 -14.48
#